data_AF-A0A929HBV7-F1
#
_entry.id   AF-A0A929HBV7-F1
#
_cell.length_a   1.000
_cell.length_b   1.000
_cell.length_c   1.000
_cell.angle_alpha   90.00
_cell.angle_beta   90.00
_cell.angle_gamma   90.00
#
_symmetry.space_group_name_H-M   'P 1'
#
loop_
_entity.id
_entity.type
_entity.pdbx_description
1 polymer ?
#
loop_
_entity_poly.entity_id
_entity_poly.type
_entity_poly.pdbx_seq_one_letter_code
_entity_poly.pdbx_strand_id
1 'polypeptide(L)'
;MKCGRGPKGKKIGTMGVCPAAREKRLDRVHSGINSGRACWAVAGTFCGGTVQGTFAKKQVACKRCDFYKKVNHEEKKEIESTTSLLNRLKDTSTRLDITTKRLGVIVGGSGLLGGSLMHYFKTKTTGDIEVLAPNSKRLSLRQPQDINRYFKKYQPDFIINCAISTIDSDAQLAYETNYLGTVRLAKMAMQLKIPYIHFSSAATLPMGKNITEEQRLELTAKMSNYAKSKLMSEQTLEYLHETQGLDFTIIRLAVVYGKHDHKIQGFHRLLFSIADQAMPFILGRPGIRHSYTNNKKIPPFVNYILDNREEFSGQTYNFADREPVELVALIKAIKAYLDVKAPREVFVPYPLAKTGRTFITWLI
;
A
#
# COMPACT_ATOMS: atom_id res chain seq x y z
N MET A 1 -23.00 -22.93 -35.16
CA MET A 1 -23.17 -21.46 -34.95
C MET A 1 -23.54 -20.81 -36.29
N LYS A 2 -24.77 -20.29 -36.45
CA LYS A 2 -25.19 -19.56 -37.66
C LYS A 2 -25.14 -18.03 -37.53
N CYS A 3 -24.57 -17.48 -36.44
CA CYS A 3 -24.57 -16.04 -36.20
C CYS A 3 -23.65 -15.24 -37.15
N GLY A 4 -22.72 -15.90 -37.84
CA GLY A 4 -21.85 -15.25 -38.84
C GLY A 4 -20.83 -14.25 -38.27
N ARG A 5 -20.59 -14.25 -36.94
CA ARG A 5 -19.67 -13.33 -36.24
C ARG A 5 -18.44 -14.01 -35.63
N GLY A 6 -18.12 -15.22 -36.09
CA GLY A 6 -16.86 -15.89 -35.76
C GLY A 6 -15.66 -15.23 -36.46
N PRO A 7 -14.41 -15.68 -36.23
CA PRO A 7 -13.19 -15.02 -36.73
C PRO A 7 -13.10 -14.82 -38.25
N LYS A 8 -13.88 -15.58 -39.04
CA LYS A 8 -13.99 -15.45 -40.51
C LYS A 8 -15.45 -15.30 -40.99
N GLY A 9 -16.30 -14.74 -40.13
CA GLY A 9 -17.74 -14.67 -40.36
C GLY A 9 -18.17 -13.53 -41.28
N LYS A 10 -19.15 -13.79 -42.16
CA LYS A 10 -19.69 -12.81 -43.12
C LYS A 10 -20.31 -11.55 -42.49
N LYS A 11 -20.58 -11.54 -41.17
CA LYS A 11 -21.21 -10.42 -40.44
C LYS A 11 -20.24 -9.61 -39.57
N ILE A 12 -18.92 -9.80 -39.72
CA ILE A 12 -17.92 -9.00 -38.98
C ILE A 12 -18.01 -7.51 -39.35
N GLY A 13 -18.13 -7.18 -40.64
CA GLY A 13 -18.10 -5.79 -41.10
C GLY A 13 -19.28 -4.94 -40.62
N THR A 14 -20.45 -5.54 -40.37
CA THR A 14 -21.67 -4.82 -39.97
C THR A 14 -22.00 -4.93 -38.48
N MET A 15 -21.61 -6.01 -37.81
CA MET A 15 -21.97 -6.26 -36.39
C MET A 15 -20.77 -6.42 -35.47
N GLY A 16 -19.54 -6.37 -35.98
CA GLY A 16 -18.31 -6.61 -35.23
C GLY A 16 -18.10 -8.09 -34.85
N VAL A 17 -16.89 -8.42 -34.42
CA VAL A 17 -16.53 -9.78 -33.96
C VAL A 17 -17.29 -10.12 -32.67
N CYS A 18 -17.78 -11.36 -32.55
CA CYS A 18 -18.47 -11.82 -31.33
C CYS A 18 -17.52 -11.77 -30.11
N PRO A 19 -17.95 -11.26 -28.94
CA PRO A 19 -17.11 -11.26 -27.73
C PRO A 19 -16.56 -12.65 -27.37
N ALA A 20 -17.35 -13.71 -27.52
CA ALA A 20 -16.89 -15.08 -27.28
C ALA A 20 -15.79 -15.54 -28.25
N ALA A 21 -15.70 -14.95 -29.45
CA ALA A 21 -14.63 -15.23 -30.40
C ALA A 21 -13.34 -14.46 -30.09
N ARG A 22 -13.37 -13.46 -29.19
CA ARG A 22 -12.20 -12.69 -28.74
C ARG A 22 -11.72 -13.07 -27.34
N GLU A 23 -12.60 -13.63 -26.51
CA GLU A 23 -12.30 -14.00 -25.12
C GLU A 23 -11.49 -15.30 -25.05
N LYS A 24 -10.18 -15.17 -24.80
CA LYS A 24 -9.21 -16.26 -24.86
C LYS A 24 -9.08 -17.06 -23.55
N ARG A 25 -9.61 -16.58 -22.42
CA ARG A 25 -9.43 -17.25 -21.11
C ARG A 25 -10.13 -18.60 -20.97
N LEU A 26 -11.10 -18.86 -21.83
CA LEU A 26 -11.73 -20.18 -21.98
C LEU A 26 -11.32 -20.89 -23.28
N ASP A 27 -10.16 -20.53 -23.86
CA ASP A 27 -9.62 -21.29 -24.99
C ASP A 27 -9.46 -22.76 -24.60
N ARG A 28 -9.76 -23.65 -25.56
CA ARG A 28 -9.79 -25.12 -25.43
C ARG A 28 -10.87 -25.67 -24.51
N VAL A 29 -11.65 -24.84 -23.82
CA VAL A 29 -12.81 -25.30 -23.05
C VAL A 29 -13.82 -25.93 -23.98
N HIS A 30 -14.27 -27.13 -23.61
CA HIS A 30 -15.14 -27.97 -24.43
C HIS A 30 -14.59 -28.14 -25.84
N SER A 31 -13.27 -28.35 -26.00
CA SER A 31 -12.62 -28.46 -27.32
C SER A 31 -12.90 -27.26 -28.26
N GLY A 32 -13.19 -26.08 -27.69
CA GLY A 32 -13.52 -24.87 -28.42
C GLY A 32 -12.30 -23.97 -28.66
N ILE A 33 -12.37 -23.15 -29.71
CA ILE A 33 -11.43 -22.04 -29.91
C ILE A 33 -11.95 -20.81 -29.17
N ASN A 34 -11.11 -20.18 -28.35
CA ASN A 34 -11.46 -19.12 -27.42
C ASN A 34 -12.69 -19.55 -26.58
N SER A 35 -13.54 -18.62 -26.17
CA SER A 35 -14.79 -18.93 -25.48
C SER A 35 -15.92 -19.38 -26.40
N GLY A 36 -15.62 -19.85 -27.62
CA GLY A 36 -16.62 -20.18 -28.64
C GLY A 36 -17.60 -21.27 -28.21
N ARG A 37 -17.10 -22.33 -27.54
CA ARG A 37 -17.91 -23.40 -26.96
C ARG A 37 -18.25 -23.18 -25.48
N ALA A 38 -18.09 -21.94 -24.99
CA ALA A 38 -18.47 -21.49 -23.66
C ALA A 38 -19.19 -20.13 -23.72
N CYS A 39 -19.82 -19.80 -24.85
CA CYS A 39 -20.30 -18.43 -25.15
C CYS A 39 -21.39 -17.92 -24.19
N TRP A 40 -22.04 -18.82 -23.46
CA TRP A 40 -23.03 -18.48 -22.42
C TRP A 40 -22.40 -17.87 -21.16
N ALA A 41 -21.09 -18.10 -20.94
CA ALA A 41 -20.33 -17.50 -19.85
C ALA A 41 -19.82 -16.08 -20.18
N VAL A 42 -19.82 -15.67 -21.45
CA VAL A 42 -19.25 -14.39 -21.91
C VAL A 42 -20.33 -13.31 -22.03
N ALA A 43 -20.12 -12.15 -21.40
CA ALA A 43 -21.01 -10.99 -21.50
C ALA A 43 -21.05 -10.40 -22.92
N GLY A 44 -22.16 -9.74 -23.30
CA GLY A 44 -22.27 -9.04 -24.58
C GLY A 44 -22.34 -9.91 -25.85
N THR A 45 -22.31 -11.25 -25.74
CA THR A 45 -22.59 -12.13 -26.89
C THR A 45 -24.02 -11.93 -27.41
N PHE A 46 -24.16 -11.87 -28.74
CA PHE A 46 -25.44 -11.69 -29.43
C PHE A 46 -26.00 -13.05 -29.83
N CYS A 47 -27.07 -13.45 -29.16
CA CYS A 47 -27.84 -14.64 -29.53
C CYS A 47 -29.25 -14.16 -29.93
N GLY A 48 -29.76 -14.63 -31.07
CA GLY A 48 -31.12 -14.28 -31.52
C GLY A 48 -31.32 -12.85 -32.05
N GLY A 49 -30.25 -12.12 -32.40
CA GLY A 49 -30.34 -10.77 -32.98
C GLY A 49 -30.27 -9.60 -31.99
N THR A 50 -30.26 -9.87 -30.68
CA THR A 50 -30.19 -8.83 -29.63
C THR A 50 -28.96 -8.99 -28.74
N VAL A 51 -28.47 -7.87 -28.18
CA VAL A 51 -27.44 -7.88 -27.13
C VAL A 51 -28.04 -8.52 -25.89
N GLN A 52 -27.47 -9.62 -25.43
CA GLN A 52 -27.90 -10.25 -24.19
C GLN A 52 -27.23 -9.52 -23.01
N GLY A 53 -28.06 -9.04 -22.07
CA GLY A 53 -27.67 -8.22 -20.91
C GLY A 53 -26.83 -8.95 -19.84
N THR A 54 -27.05 -8.62 -18.56
CA THR A 54 -26.25 -9.14 -17.43
C THR A 54 -26.30 -10.67 -17.32
N PHE A 55 -25.25 -11.28 -16.73
CA PHE A 55 -25.04 -12.73 -16.65
C PHE A 55 -26.25 -13.52 -16.13
N ALA A 56 -26.93 -13.03 -15.09
CA ALA A 56 -28.09 -13.69 -14.49
C ALA A 56 -29.25 -13.88 -15.48
N LYS A 57 -29.44 -12.93 -16.41
CA LYS A 57 -30.46 -13.05 -17.48
C LYS A 57 -30.05 -14.06 -18.56
N LYS A 58 -28.75 -14.31 -18.70
CA LYS A 58 -28.16 -15.15 -19.75
C LYS A 58 -28.23 -16.65 -19.46
N GLN A 59 -28.06 -17.05 -18.20
CA GLN A 59 -28.08 -18.46 -17.82
C GLN A 59 -29.42 -19.14 -18.18
N VAL A 60 -30.53 -18.45 -17.95
CA VAL A 60 -31.88 -18.96 -18.27
C VAL A 60 -32.11 -18.97 -19.79
N ALA A 61 -31.74 -17.91 -20.49
CA ALA A 61 -31.91 -17.82 -21.94
C ALA A 61 -31.05 -18.85 -22.70
N CYS A 62 -29.80 -19.08 -22.26
CA CYS A 62 -28.88 -19.99 -22.93
C CYS A 62 -29.26 -21.47 -22.78
N LYS A 63 -29.94 -21.87 -21.69
CA LYS A 63 -30.46 -23.25 -21.57
C LYS A 63 -31.43 -23.63 -22.69
N ARG A 64 -32.09 -22.64 -23.32
CA ARG A 64 -33.00 -22.83 -24.46
C ARG A 64 -32.30 -22.73 -25.83
N CYS A 65 -31.01 -22.39 -25.87
CA CYS A 65 -30.25 -22.22 -27.10
C CYS A 65 -29.84 -23.56 -27.71
N ASP A 66 -30.12 -23.78 -28.99
CA ASP A 66 -29.75 -25.02 -29.70
C ASP A 66 -28.25 -25.28 -29.69
N PHE A 67 -27.43 -24.23 -29.76
CA PHE A 67 -25.97 -24.38 -29.68
C PHE A 67 -25.52 -24.82 -28.29
N TYR A 68 -26.12 -24.30 -27.22
CA TYR A 68 -25.82 -24.75 -25.85
C TYR A 68 -26.22 -26.22 -25.66
N LYS A 69 -27.43 -26.60 -26.11
CA LYS A 69 -27.90 -27.99 -26.06
C LYS A 69 -26.97 -28.93 -26.83
N LYS A 70 -26.50 -28.51 -28.01
CA LYS A 70 -25.53 -29.25 -28.80
C LYS A 70 -24.21 -29.46 -28.05
N VAL A 71 -23.61 -28.40 -27.51
CA VAL A 71 -22.36 -28.53 -26.72
C VAL A 71 -22.59 -29.43 -25.50
N ASN A 72 -23.72 -29.30 -24.80
CA ASN A 72 -24.05 -30.14 -23.66
C ASN A 72 -24.22 -31.63 -24.02
N HIS A 73 -24.77 -31.91 -25.20
CA HIS A 73 -24.84 -33.28 -25.71
C HIS A 73 -23.47 -33.82 -26.12
N GLU A 74 -22.61 -32.99 -26.72
CA GLU A 74 -21.27 -33.39 -27.17
C GLU A 74 -20.32 -33.65 -25.98
N GLU A 75 -20.34 -32.81 -24.95
CA GLU A 75 -19.44 -32.92 -23.79
C GLU A 75 -19.96 -33.85 -22.68
N LYS A 76 -21.27 -34.18 -22.67
CA LYS A 76 -21.91 -35.08 -21.69
C LYS A 76 -21.55 -34.74 -20.23
N LYS A 77 -20.84 -35.64 -19.53
CA LYS A 77 -20.44 -35.49 -18.11
C LYS A 77 -19.22 -34.57 -17.94
N GLU A 78 -18.49 -34.28 -19.01
CA GLU A 78 -17.29 -33.42 -19.01
C GLU A 78 -17.63 -31.93 -19.18
N ILE A 79 -18.93 -31.57 -19.24
CA ILE A 79 -19.30 -30.16 -19.35
C ILE A 79 -18.96 -29.40 -18.05
N GLU A 80 -18.16 -28.36 -18.20
CA GLU A 80 -17.83 -27.50 -17.07
C GLU A 80 -19.05 -26.69 -16.62
N SER A 81 -19.25 -26.63 -15.30
CA SER A 81 -20.32 -25.83 -14.72
C SER A 81 -20.15 -24.35 -15.09
N THR A 82 -21.27 -23.63 -15.24
CA THR A 82 -21.19 -22.20 -15.56
C THR A 82 -20.45 -21.41 -14.48
N THR A 83 -20.53 -21.86 -13.22
CA THR A 83 -19.76 -21.28 -12.11
C THR A 83 -18.26 -21.47 -12.28
N SER A 84 -17.80 -22.66 -12.71
CA SER A 84 -16.39 -22.92 -13.04
C SER A 84 -15.89 -21.99 -14.14
N LEU A 85 -16.64 -21.91 -15.24
CA LEU A 85 -16.31 -21.05 -16.37
C LEU A 85 -16.24 -19.57 -15.98
N LEU A 86 -17.17 -19.12 -15.14
CA LEU A 86 -17.13 -17.77 -14.61
C LEU A 86 -15.94 -17.52 -13.71
N ASN A 87 -15.56 -18.48 -12.87
CA ASN A 87 -14.39 -18.33 -12.01
C ASN A 87 -13.12 -18.22 -12.87
N ARG A 88 -13.01 -18.97 -13.96
CA ARG A 88 -11.91 -18.83 -14.93
C ARG A 88 -11.93 -17.52 -15.72
N LEU A 89 -13.11 -16.99 -16.01
CA LEU A 89 -13.26 -15.64 -16.60
C LEU A 89 -13.04 -14.51 -15.57
N LYS A 90 -13.13 -14.80 -14.27
CA LYS A 90 -12.75 -13.88 -13.19
C LYS A 90 -11.27 -14.00 -12.86
N ASP A 91 -10.69 -15.16 -13.12
CA ASP A 91 -9.28 -15.44 -12.94
C ASP A 91 -8.47 -14.70 -14.01
N THR A 92 -7.70 -13.71 -13.54
CA THR A 92 -6.78 -12.89 -14.35
C THR A 92 -5.45 -13.60 -14.62
N SER A 93 -5.31 -14.89 -14.24
CA SER A 93 -4.07 -15.66 -14.36
C SER A 93 -3.68 -16.08 -15.79
N THR A 94 -4.60 -16.05 -16.76
CA THR A 94 -4.24 -16.20 -18.19
C THR A 94 -3.99 -14.84 -18.83
N ARG A 95 -2.85 -14.24 -18.48
CA ARG A 95 -2.28 -13.05 -19.13
C ARG A 95 -1.90 -13.39 -20.56
N LEU A 96 -2.79 -13.09 -21.52
CA LEU A 96 -2.32 -12.67 -22.83
C LEU A 96 -1.84 -11.23 -22.69
N ASP A 97 -0.54 -11.10 -22.80
CA ASP A 97 0.30 -9.92 -22.64
C ASP A 97 -0.13 -8.76 -23.54
N ILE A 98 -0.72 -7.71 -22.95
CA ILE A 98 -0.61 -6.23 -23.13
C ILE A 98 -1.56 -5.62 -22.04
N THR A 99 -1.20 -5.24 -20.81
CA THR A 99 -0.18 -4.30 -20.28
C THR A 99 0.18 -4.70 -18.82
N THR A 100 1.40 -5.15 -18.54
CA THR A 100 1.75 -5.92 -17.32
C THR A 100 2.32 -5.11 -16.15
N LYS A 101 1.73 -3.96 -15.81
CA LYS A 101 2.20 -3.21 -14.63
C LYS A 101 1.80 -3.92 -13.34
N ARG A 102 2.73 -4.04 -12.39
CA ARG A 102 2.43 -4.44 -11.00
C ARG A 102 1.57 -3.36 -10.36
N LEU A 103 0.45 -3.72 -9.77
CA LEU A 103 -0.44 -2.83 -9.06
C LEU A 103 -0.11 -2.80 -7.56
N GLY A 104 0.33 -1.67 -7.04
CA GLY A 104 0.54 -1.44 -5.61
C GLY A 104 -0.62 -0.71 -4.93
N VAL A 105 -0.83 -0.97 -3.65
CA VAL A 105 -1.64 -0.10 -2.78
C VAL A 105 -0.76 0.54 -1.72
N ILE A 106 -0.73 1.88 -1.70
CA ILE A 106 -0.04 2.68 -0.68
C ILE A 106 -1.09 3.26 0.28
N VAL A 107 -1.10 2.77 1.51
CA VAL A 107 -1.95 3.34 2.56
C VAL A 107 -1.20 4.48 3.24
N GLY A 108 -1.87 5.64 3.42
CA GLY A 108 -1.22 6.85 3.94
C GLY A 108 -0.55 7.72 2.86
N GLY A 109 -1.00 7.62 1.60
CA GLY A 109 -0.44 8.33 0.45
C GLY A 109 -0.45 9.86 0.50
N SER A 110 -1.19 10.48 1.42
CA SER A 110 -1.19 11.94 1.60
C SER A 110 -0.15 12.45 2.61
N GLY A 111 0.57 11.55 3.30
CA GLY A 111 1.65 11.92 4.21
C GLY A 111 3.00 12.07 3.52
N LEU A 112 4.02 12.48 4.27
CA LEU A 112 5.40 12.67 3.78
C LEU A 112 5.94 11.47 2.98
N LEU A 113 5.87 10.27 3.58
CA LEU A 113 6.36 9.03 2.97
C LEU A 113 5.50 8.63 1.77
N GLY A 114 4.18 8.52 2.01
CA GLY A 114 3.24 8.05 1.01
C GLY A 114 3.18 8.94 -0.23
N GLY A 115 3.25 10.26 -0.06
CA GLY A 115 3.26 11.23 -1.16
C GLY A 115 4.52 11.13 -2.00
N SER A 116 5.68 10.91 -1.35
CA SER A 116 6.95 10.72 -2.06
C SER A 116 7.03 9.39 -2.80
N LEU A 117 6.49 8.31 -2.22
CA LEU A 117 6.34 7.02 -2.90
C LEU A 117 5.42 7.14 -4.11
N MET A 118 4.26 7.76 -3.95
CA MET A 118 3.33 8.04 -5.05
C MET A 118 3.99 8.82 -6.19
N HIS A 119 4.72 9.89 -5.85
CA HIS A 119 5.45 10.68 -6.84
C HIS A 119 6.55 9.86 -7.54
N TYR A 120 7.32 9.08 -6.79
CA TYR A 120 8.38 8.24 -7.33
C TYR A 120 7.83 7.20 -8.30
N PHE A 121 6.86 6.38 -7.90
CA PHE A 121 6.32 5.35 -8.78
C PHE A 121 5.66 5.95 -10.04
N LYS A 122 5.00 7.11 -9.90
CA LYS A 122 4.41 7.83 -11.05
C LYS A 122 5.42 8.48 -11.99
N THR A 123 6.66 8.68 -11.59
CA THR A 123 7.65 9.42 -12.41
C THR A 123 8.86 8.58 -12.81
N LYS A 124 9.19 7.54 -12.06
CA LYS A 124 10.41 6.73 -12.22
C LYS A 124 10.15 5.28 -12.63
N THR A 125 8.94 4.76 -12.41
CA THR A 125 8.60 3.35 -12.72
C THR A 125 7.33 3.24 -13.56
N THR A 126 7.04 4.26 -14.37
CA THR A 126 5.78 4.40 -15.12
C THR A 126 5.49 3.24 -16.07
N GLY A 127 6.50 2.49 -16.49
CA GLY A 127 6.38 1.31 -17.35
C GLY A 127 5.99 0.04 -16.61
N ASP A 128 6.32 -0.06 -15.30
CA ASP A 128 6.41 -1.34 -14.59
C ASP A 128 5.48 -1.43 -13.37
N ILE A 129 5.20 -0.29 -12.73
CA ILE A 129 4.41 -0.23 -11.49
C ILE A 129 3.35 0.87 -11.60
N GLU A 130 2.12 0.52 -11.26
CA GLU A 130 1.03 1.45 -10.99
C GLU A 130 0.66 1.41 -9.50
N VAL A 131 0.36 2.54 -8.89
CA VAL A 131 0.04 2.60 -7.46
C VAL A 131 -1.29 3.33 -7.19
N LEU A 132 -2.07 2.77 -6.28
CA LEU A 132 -3.28 3.38 -5.73
C LEU A 132 -3.03 3.86 -4.31
N ALA A 133 -3.37 5.12 -4.02
CA ALA A 133 -3.35 5.68 -2.67
C ALA A 133 -4.74 6.16 -2.25
N PRO A 134 -5.60 5.28 -1.71
CA PRO A 134 -6.90 5.71 -1.22
C PRO A 134 -6.77 6.60 0.03
N ASN A 135 -7.65 7.58 0.14
CA ASN A 135 -7.84 8.32 1.38
C ASN A 135 -8.73 7.54 2.37
N SER A 136 -8.82 8.02 3.61
CA SER A 136 -9.61 7.37 4.67
C SER A 136 -11.11 7.27 4.39
N LYS A 137 -11.66 8.08 3.47
CA LYS A 137 -13.06 7.96 3.02
C LYS A 137 -13.28 6.76 2.08
N ARG A 138 -12.24 6.32 1.37
CA ARG A 138 -12.28 5.17 0.44
C ARG A 138 -11.78 3.88 1.07
N LEU A 139 -10.82 3.98 2.00
CA LEU A 139 -10.24 2.86 2.73
C LEU A 139 -9.93 3.30 4.17
N SER A 140 -10.88 3.11 5.09
CA SER A 140 -10.64 3.35 6.50
C SER A 140 -10.04 2.10 7.17
N LEU A 141 -8.85 2.24 7.76
CA LEU A 141 -8.23 1.12 8.50
C LEU A 141 -8.98 0.74 9.78
N ARG A 142 -9.83 1.63 10.27
CA ARG A 142 -10.71 1.41 11.41
C ARG A 142 -11.88 0.50 11.07
N GLN A 143 -12.25 0.41 9.78
CA GLN A 143 -13.42 -0.33 9.30
C GLN A 143 -12.99 -1.61 8.55
N PRO A 144 -13.12 -2.80 9.16
CA PRO A 144 -12.72 -4.06 8.51
C PRO A 144 -13.40 -4.31 7.16
N GLN A 145 -14.65 -3.86 7.02
CA GLN A 145 -15.44 -4.02 5.79
C GLN A 145 -14.88 -3.21 4.61
N ASP A 146 -14.30 -2.04 4.88
CA ASP A 146 -13.68 -1.19 3.87
C ASP A 146 -12.44 -1.87 3.30
N ILE A 147 -11.58 -2.40 4.17
CA ILE A 147 -10.39 -3.17 3.80
C ILE A 147 -10.81 -4.35 2.91
N ASN A 148 -11.73 -5.18 3.39
CA ASN A 148 -12.18 -6.35 2.65
C ASN A 148 -12.76 -5.99 1.27
N ARG A 149 -13.59 -4.95 1.19
CA ARG A 149 -14.20 -4.51 -0.08
C ARG A 149 -13.15 -3.97 -1.04
N TYR A 150 -12.22 -3.16 -0.55
CA TYR A 150 -11.20 -2.50 -1.35
C TYR A 150 -10.25 -3.52 -1.97
N PHE A 151 -9.67 -4.40 -1.14
CA PHE A 151 -8.68 -5.37 -1.62
C PHE A 151 -9.31 -6.50 -2.45
N LYS A 152 -10.57 -6.88 -2.18
CA LYS A 152 -11.32 -7.78 -3.08
C LYS A 152 -11.52 -7.18 -4.47
N LYS A 153 -11.73 -5.86 -4.56
CA LYS A 153 -11.95 -5.15 -5.83
C LYS A 153 -10.67 -4.98 -6.64
N TYR A 154 -9.60 -4.53 -6.00
CA TYR A 154 -8.39 -4.10 -6.72
C TYR A 154 -7.34 -5.20 -6.86
N GLN A 155 -7.30 -6.20 -5.97
CA GLN A 155 -6.37 -7.34 -6.05
C GLN A 155 -4.92 -6.91 -6.38
N PRO A 156 -4.31 -6.04 -5.56
CA PRO A 156 -2.96 -5.53 -5.84
C PRO A 156 -1.90 -6.63 -5.73
N ASP A 157 -0.74 -6.40 -6.33
CA ASP A 157 0.46 -7.24 -6.27
C ASP A 157 1.34 -6.94 -5.06
N PHE A 158 1.13 -5.83 -4.33
CA PHE A 158 1.81 -5.52 -3.06
C PHE A 158 1.06 -4.43 -2.26
N ILE A 159 1.34 -4.36 -0.97
CA ILE A 159 0.81 -3.34 -0.06
C ILE A 159 1.96 -2.63 0.65
N ILE A 160 1.96 -1.30 0.63
CA ILE A 160 2.86 -0.46 1.44
C ILE A 160 2.03 0.31 2.46
N ASN A 161 2.26 0.06 3.73
CA ASN A 161 1.60 0.75 4.81
C ASN A 161 2.47 1.89 5.38
N CYS A 162 2.19 3.11 4.94
CA CYS A 162 2.71 4.35 5.50
C CYS A 162 1.71 5.02 6.48
N ALA A 163 0.58 4.38 6.75
CA ALA A 163 -0.48 4.99 7.54
C ALA A 163 -0.10 5.10 9.01
N ILE A 164 -0.41 6.26 9.57
CA ILE A 164 -0.10 6.61 10.94
C ILE A 164 -1.16 7.61 11.42
N SER A 165 -1.77 7.35 12.57
CA SER A 165 -2.39 8.41 13.36
C SER A 165 -1.30 9.37 13.83
N THR A 166 -1.65 10.60 14.18
CA THR A 166 -0.66 11.57 14.69
C THR A 166 0.07 11.00 15.92
N ILE A 167 1.33 11.40 16.13
CA ILE A 167 2.16 10.90 17.24
C ILE A 167 1.44 11.11 18.60
N ASP A 168 0.72 12.22 18.72
CA ASP A 168 -0.11 12.60 19.88
C ASP A 168 -1.55 12.09 19.86
N SER A 169 -1.89 11.13 19.00
CA SER A 169 -3.25 10.58 19.02
C SER A 169 -3.56 9.88 20.34
N ASP A 170 -4.84 9.91 20.73
CA ASP A 170 -5.33 9.15 21.88
C ASP A 170 -5.08 7.63 21.72
N ALA A 171 -5.19 6.91 22.84
CA ALA A 171 -4.87 5.49 22.90
C ALA A 171 -5.75 4.65 21.95
N GLN A 172 -7.05 4.99 21.83
CA GLN A 172 -7.98 4.25 20.99
C GLN A 172 -7.65 4.45 19.51
N LEU A 173 -7.42 5.70 19.08
CA LEU A 173 -7.11 6.00 17.69
C LEU A 173 -5.77 5.38 17.27
N ALA A 174 -4.75 5.44 18.14
CA ALA A 174 -3.47 4.78 17.92
C ALA A 174 -3.65 3.26 17.80
N TYR A 175 -4.43 2.65 18.69
CA TYR A 175 -4.70 1.22 18.67
C TYR A 175 -5.48 0.78 17.42
N GLU A 176 -6.59 1.45 17.09
CA GLU A 176 -7.43 1.08 15.95
C GLU A 176 -6.73 1.30 14.60
N THR A 177 -5.99 2.40 14.46
CA THR A 177 -5.39 2.79 13.18
C THR A 177 -4.00 2.20 13.01
N ASN A 178 -3.10 2.40 13.98
CA ASN A 178 -1.70 2.02 13.83
C ASN A 178 -1.50 0.53 14.07
N TYR A 179 -2.16 -0.04 15.08
CA TYR A 179 -2.01 -1.46 15.39
C TYR A 179 -3.01 -2.33 14.63
N LEU A 180 -4.31 -2.23 14.93
CA LEU A 180 -5.32 -3.09 14.29
C LEU A 180 -5.39 -2.89 12.79
N GLY A 181 -5.26 -1.66 12.30
CA GLY A 181 -5.17 -1.35 10.87
C GLY A 181 -4.02 -2.10 10.19
N THR A 182 -2.83 -2.09 10.80
CA THR A 182 -1.64 -2.82 10.33
C THR A 182 -1.88 -4.32 10.28
N VAL A 183 -2.43 -4.91 11.35
CA VAL A 183 -2.71 -6.36 11.40
C VAL A 183 -3.74 -6.76 10.34
N ARG A 184 -4.76 -5.95 10.10
CA ARG A 184 -5.79 -6.23 9.08
C ARG A 184 -5.21 -6.15 7.66
N LEU A 185 -4.35 -5.19 7.38
CA LEU A 185 -3.65 -5.10 6.10
C LEU A 185 -2.72 -6.29 5.88
N ALA A 186 -1.97 -6.70 6.92
CA ALA A 186 -1.11 -7.87 6.85
C ALA A 186 -1.90 -9.16 6.56
N LYS A 187 -3.02 -9.37 7.26
CA LYS A 187 -3.93 -10.50 6.97
C LYS A 187 -4.46 -10.48 5.54
N MET A 188 -4.74 -9.29 5.01
CA MET A 188 -5.14 -9.15 3.60
C MET A 188 -3.99 -9.48 2.65
N ALA A 189 -2.78 -9.03 2.94
CA ALA A 189 -1.59 -9.38 2.17
C ALA A 189 -1.36 -10.90 2.13
N MET A 190 -1.54 -11.59 3.27
CA MET A 190 -1.46 -13.05 3.33
C MET A 190 -2.55 -13.74 2.51
N GLN A 191 -3.79 -13.27 2.60
CA GLN A 191 -4.90 -13.82 1.81
C GLN A 191 -4.64 -13.70 0.31
N LEU A 192 -4.02 -12.59 -0.12
CA LEU A 192 -3.64 -12.33 -1.49
C LEU A 192 -2.30 -12.96 -1.89
N LYS A 193 -1.51 -13.43 -0.91
CA LYS A 193 -0.14 -13.94 -1.07
C LYS A 193 0.78 -12.91 -1.74
N ILE A 194 0.75 -11.68 -1.23
CA ILE A 194 1.53 -10.55 -1.77
C ILE A 194 2.44 -9.93 -0.71
N PRO A 195 3.53 -9.26 -1.12
CA PRO A 195 4.41 -8.56 -0.21
C PRO A 195 3.73 -7.44 0.58
N TYR A 196 4.07 -7.34 1.87
CA TYR A 196 3.61 -6.30 2.78
C TYR A 196 4.78 -5.50 3.37
N ILE A 197 4.93 -4.24 2.95
CA ILE A 197 5.96 -3.35 3.52
C ILE A 197 5.32 -2.47 4.59
N HIS A 198 5.85 -2.51 5.81
CA HIS A 198 5.36 -1.71 6.94
C HIS A 198 6.41 -0.71 7.42
N PHE A 199 6.03 0.56 7.49
CA PHE A 199 6.87 1.58 8.10
C PHE A 199 6.63 1.65 9.62
N SER A 200 7.67 1.29 10.36
CA SER A 200 7.77 1.49 11.82
C SER A 200 8.64 2.71 12.14
N SER A 201 9.17 2.78 13.37
CA SER A 201 9.90 3.95 13.87
C SER A 201 11.01 3.55 14.82
N ALA A 202 12.08 4.33 14.85
CA ALA A 202 13.13 4.25 15.87
C ALA A 202 12.59 4.43 17.31
N ALA A 203 11.34 4.85 17.50
CA ALA A 203 10.66 4.84 18.79
C ALA A 203 10.49 3.44 19.41
N THR A 204 10.70 2.37 18.63
CA THR A 204 10.73 0.98 19.12
C THR A 204 12.12 0.52 19.54
N LEU A 205 13.15 1.38 19.40
CA LEU A 205 14.55 1.07 19.68
C LEU A 205 15.02 1.70 20.99
N PRO A 206 16.02 1.10 21.67
CA PRO A 206 16.70 1.75 22.78
C PRO A 206 17.49 2.98 22.33
N MET A 207 17.71 3.92 23.25
CA MET A 207 18.61 5.05 23.02
C MET A 207 20.06 4.58 23.08
N GLY A 208 20.87 4.98 22.10
CA GLY A 208 22.29 4.65 22.09
C GLY A 208 22.96 4.92 20.75
N LYS A 209 24.18 4.41 20.61
CA LYS A 209 24.97 4.41 19.36
C LYS A 209 25.10 2.96 18.88
N ASN A 210 25.24 2.78 17.56
CA ASN A 210 25.41 1.48 16.93
C ASN A 210 24.29 0.49 17.27
N ILE A 211 23.05 0.98 17.26
CA ILE A 211 21.87 0.16 17.52
C ILE A 211 21.60 -0.75 16.32
N THR A 212 21.51 -2.05 16.56
CA THR A 212 21.29 -3.07 15.52
C THR A 212 19.81 -3.41 15.34
N GLU A 213 19.49 -4.13 14.27
CA GLU A 213 18.14 -4.55 13.91
C GLU A 213 17.53 -5.54 14.93
N GLU A 214 18.37 -6.34 15.60
CA GLU A 214 17.96 -7.31 16.62
C GLU A 214 17.52 -6.62 17.92
N GLN A 215 17.96 -5.38 18.14
CA GLN A 215 17.61 -4.62 19.33
C GLN A 215 16.23 -3.99 19.18
N ARG A 216 15.42 -4.10 20.24
CA ARG A 216 14.14 -3.41 20.41
C ARG A 216 13.84 -3.21 21.88
N LEU A 217 12.98 -2.23 22.17
CA LEU A 217 12.44 -2.03 23.52
C LEU A 217 11.49 -3.18 23.89
N GLU A 218 11.35 -3.39 25.19
CA GLU A 218 10.27 -4.21 25.73
C GLU A 218 8.97 -3.40 25.81
N LEU A 219 7.85 -4.07 25.58
CA LEU A 219 6.54 -3.45 25.67
C LEU A 219 6.21 -3.15 27.14
N THR A 220 6.06 -1.87 27.49
CA THR A 220 5.73 -1.46 28.86
C THR A 220 4.57 -0.47 28.92
N ALA A 221 3.87 -0.43 30.06
CA ALA A 221 2.78 0.51 30.30
C ALA A 221 3.21 1.99 30.23
N LYS A 222 4.50 2.29 30.44
CA LYS A 222 5.05 3.65 30.45
C LYS A 222 5.33 4.22 29.06
N MET A 223 5.36 3.38 28.02
CA MET A 223 5.59 3.84 26.65
C MET A 223 4.43 4.71 26.14
N SER A 224 4.74 5.63 25.22
CA SER A 224 3.72 6.39 24.49
C SER A 224 2.82 5.47 23.68
N ASN A 225 1.57 5.89 23.43
CA ASN A 225 0.63 5.14 22.60
C ASN A 225 1.21 4.88 21.20
N TYR A 226 1.92 5.87 20.66
CA TYR A 226 2.64 5.77 19.41
C TYR A 226 3.67 4.63 19.42
N ALA A 227 4.62 4.65 20.37
CA ALA A 227 5.68 3.65 20.46
C ALA A 227 5.11 2.25 20.73
N LYS A 228 4.12 2.12 21.62
CA LYS A 228 3.39 0.86 21.85
C LYS A 228 2.78 0.32 20.57
N SER A 229 2.06 1.16 19.83
CA SER A 229 1.38 0.72 18.61
C SER A 229 2.34 0.21 17.55
N LYS A 230 3.51 0.84 17.41
CA LYS A 230 4.57 0.40 16.49
C LYS A 230 5.22 -0.90 16.95
N LEU A 231 5.61 -1.00 18.21
CA LEU A 231 6.23 -2.21 18.74
C LEU A 231 5.29 -3.42 18.66
N MET A 232 4.01 -3.25 19.04
CA MET A 232 3.00 -4.31 18.90
C MET A 232 2.80 -4.72 17.44
N SER A 233 2.83 -3.78 16.50
CA SER A 233 2.77 -4.07 15.08
C SER A 233 3.97 -4.91 14.62
N GLU A 234 5.19 -4.53 14.97
CA GLU A 234 6.39 -5.30 14.60
C GLU A 234 6.29 -6.75 15.09
N GLN A 235 6.05 -6.94 16.40
CA GLN A 235 5.92 -8.26 17.02
C GLN A 235 4.83 -9.11 16.38
N THR A 236 3.70 -8.51 16.00
CA THR A 236 2.60 -9.24 15.39
C THR A 236 2.90 -9.63 13.94
N LEU A 237 3.59 -8.80 13.18
CA LEU A 237 3.97 -9.13 11.80
C LEU A 237 4.99 -10.27 11.77
N GLU A 238 5.99 -10.24 12.66
CA GLU A 238 6.94 -11.33 12.86
C GLU A 238 6.21 -12.64 13.20
N TYR A 239 5.30 -12.60 14.19
CA TYR A 239 4.50 -13.77 14.55
C TYR A 239 3.66 -14.30 13.38
N LEU A 240 3.04 -13.42 12.57
CA LEU A 240 2.25 -13.84 11.40
C LEU A 240 3.12 -14.45 10.29
N HIS A 241 4.38 -14.01 10.16
CA HIS A 241 5.34 -14.63 9.25
C HIS A 241 5.67 -16.05 9.69
N GLU A 242 6.11 -16.20 10.94
CA GLU A 242 6.51 -17.50 11.51
C GLU A 242 5.37 -18.51 11.51
N THR A 243 4.15 -18.09 11.83
CA THR A 243 3.02 -19.01 12.02
C THR A 243 2.16 -19.22 10.78
N GLN A 244 2.14 -18.27 9.85
CA GLN A 244 1.17 -18.25 8.75
C GLN A 244 1.75 -17.80 7.40
N GLY A 245 3.06 -17.58 7.30
CA GLY A 245 3.74 -17.31 6.03
C GLY A 245 3.46 -15.92 5.44
N LEU A 246 3.23 -14.91 6.29
CA LEU A 246 3.18 -13.51 5.83
C LEU A 246 4.52 -13.10 5.18
N ASP A 247 4.49 -12.73 3.90
CA ASP A 247 5.63 -12.03 3.28
C ASP A 247 5.63 -10.55 3.69
N PHE A 248 6.52 -10.16 4.60
CA PHE A 248 6.64 -8.76 5.04
C PHE A 248 8.07 -8.24 5.00
N THR A 249 8.18 -6.91 5.03
CA THR A 249 9.41 -6.19 5.39
C THR A 249 9.05 -5.01 6.30
N ILE A 250 9.71 -4.88 7.46
CA ILE A 250 9.57 -3.72 8.34
C ILE A 250 10.72 -2.75 8.09
N ILE A 251 10.40 -1.47 8.00
CA ILE A 251 11.40 -0.40 7.92
C ILE A 251 11.22 0.53 9.12
N ARG A 252 12.15 0.49 10.07
CA ARG A 252 12.21 1.42 11.21
C ARG A 252 12.87 2.70 10.76
N LEU A 253 12.09 3.78 10.70
CA LEU A 253 12.60 5.09 10.30
C LEU A 253 13.05 5.91 11.50
N ALA A 254 14.18 6.57 11.35
CA ALA A 254 14.60 7.66 12.22
C ALA A 254 13.82 8.96 11.88
N VAL A 255 14.36 10.14 12.21
CA VAL A 255 13.70 11.41 11.88
C VAL A 255 13.77 11.67 10.37
N VAL A 256 12.63 11.59 9.69
CA VAL A 256 12.57 11.81 8.23
C VAL A 256 12.32 13.27 7.90
N TYR A 257 13.05 13.81 6.94
CA TYR A 257 12.84 15.15 6.39
C TYR A 257 12.82 15.13 4.85
N GLY A 258 12.15 16.09 4.22
CA GLY A 258 12.11 16.18 2.75
C GLY A 258 10.85 16.84 2.20
N LYS A 259 10.67 16.79 0.88
CA LYS A 259 9.47 17.36 0.23
C LYS A 259 8.22 16.54 0.57
N HIS A 260 7.04 17.17 0.43
CA HIS A 260 5.71 16.55 0.60
C HIS A 260 5.25 16.28 2.05
N ASP A 261 5.83 16.95 3.05
CA ASP A 261 5.20 16.95 4.39
C ASP A 261 4.04 17.96 4.43
N HIS A 262 2.82 17.45 4.34
CA HIS A 262 1.59 18.24 4.45
C HIS A 262 1.04 18.31 5.88
N LYS A 263 1.63 17.55 6.83
CA LYS A 263 1.20 17.52 8.24
C LYS A 263 2.08 18.40 9.14
N ILE A 264 3.28 18.77 8.66
CA ILE A 264 4.25 19.65 9.32
C ILE A 264 4.50 19.20 10.77
N GLN A 265 5.23 18.09 10.91
CA GLN A 265 5.55 17.51 12.22
C GLN A 265 7.06 17.35 12.39
N GLY A 266 7.51 17.17 13.63
CA GLY A 266 8.91 16.88 13.96
C GLY A 266 9.89 17.89 13.33
N PHE A 267 10.74 17.41 12.42
CA PHE A 267 11.75 18.21 11.74
C PHE A 267 11.17 19.42 11.01
N HIS A 268 10.10 19.26 10.23
CA HIS A 268 9.54 20.36 9.44
C HIS A 268 8.96 21.45 10.33
N ARG A 269 8.35 21.04 11.45
CA ARG A 269 7.87 22.00 12.44
C ARG A 269 9.01 22.83 13.03
N LEU A 270 10.13 22.20 13.38
CA LEU A 270 11.35 22.89 13.81
C LEU A 270 11.87 23.84 12.73
N LEU A 271 11.95 23.38 11.48
CA LEU A 271 12.38 24.19 10.34
C LEU A 271 11.52 25.44 10.19
N PHE A 272 10.19 25.31 10.22
CA PHE A 272 9.29 26.45 10.12
C PHE A 272 9.35 27.35 11.36
N SER A 273 9.52 26.83 12.59
CA SER A 273 9.75 27.66 13.77
C SER A 273 10.96 28.58 13.63
N ILE A 274 12.03 28.07 13.01
CA ILE A 274 13.26 28.84 12.78
C ILE A 274 13.05 29.85 11.66
N ALA A 275 12.44 29.42 10.56
CA ALA A 275 12.13 30.28 9.42
C ALA A 275 11.23 31.47 9.83
N ASP A 276 10.19 31.20 10.62
CA ASP A 276 9.26 32.20 11.14
C ASP A 276 9.83 32.98 12.34
N GLN A 277 11.05 32.63 12.79
CA GLN A 277 11.71 33.20 13.97
C GLN A 277 10.85 33.11 15.26
N ALA A 278 9.90 32.18 15.31
CA ALA A 278 9.00 31.93 16.43
C ALA A 278 9.71 31.31 17.64
N MET A 279 10.92 30.77 17.41
CA MET A 279 11.77 30.18 18.45
C MET A 279 12.90 31.16 18.83
N PRO A 280 12.80 31.89 19.95
CA PRO A 280 13.80 32.91 20.31
C PRO A 280 15.13 32.32 20.81
N PHE A 281 15.09 31.14 21.43
CA PHE A 281 16.23 30.48 22.07
C PHE A 281 16.28 28.98 21.74
N ILE A 282 17.45 28.37 21.85
CA ILE A 282 17.61 26.92 21.67
C ILE A 282 17.13 26.19 22.92
N LEU A 283 16.10 25.35 22.76
CA LEU A 283 15.62 24.48 23.84
C LEU A 283 16.50 23.23 23.92
N GLY A 284 16.92 22.87 25.13
CA GLY A 284 17.69 21.64 25.38
C GLY A 284 19.13 21.89 25.80
N ARG A 285 20.02 20.94 25.48
CA ARG A 285 21.44 20.95 25.86
C ARG A 285 22.31 20.59 24.65
N PRO A 286 23.57 21.06 24.59
CA PRO A 286 24.55 20.59 23.61
C PRO A 286 24.76 19.07 23.64
N GLY A 287 25.24 18.50 22.53
CA GLY A 287 25.62 17.09 22.44
C GLY A 287 24.47 16.11 22.18
N ILE A 288 23.22 16.57 22.11
CA ILE A 288 22.09 15.73 21.71
C ILE A 288 22.16 15.48 20.20
N ARG A 289 22.29 14.21 19.82
CA ARG A 289 22.38 13.77 18.42
C ARG A 289 21.19 12.88 18.08
N HIS A 290 20.69 13.03 16.86
CA HIS A 290 19.63 12.19 16.31
C HIS A 290 20.06 11.63 14.95
N SER A 291 19.56 10.46 14.63
CA SER A 291 19.63 9.92 13.28
C SER A 291 18.55 10.58 12.43
N TYR A 292 18.93 10.99 11.21
CA TYR A 292 18.03 11.62 10.25
C TYR A 292 18.01 10.82 8.96
N THR A 293 16.99 11.06 8.13
CA THR A 293 16.92 10.46 6.80
C THR A 293 16.23 11.39 5.84
N ASN A 294 16.87 11.62 4.69
CA ASN A 294 16.20 12.32 3.61
C ASN A 294 15.17 11.41 2.93
N ASN A 295 13.92 11.85 2.90
CA ASN A 295 12.79 11.14 2.29
C ASN A 295 13.04 10.76 0.82
N LYS A 296 13.90 11.48 0.09
CA LYS A 296 14.25 11.14 -1.30
C LYS A 296 14.87 9.74 -1.47
N LYS A 297 15.46 9.18 -0.39
CA LYS A 297 16.12 7.87 -0.40
C LYS A 297 15.14 6.72 -0.13
N ILE A 298 13.97 7.00 0.44
CA ILE A 298 13.02 5.98 0.85
C ILE A 298 12.34 5.32 -0.36
N PRO A 299 11.79 6.07 -1.35
CA PRO A 299 11.16 5.44 -2.51
C PRO A 299 12.07 4.50 -3.35
N PRO A 300 13.30 4.87 -3.72
CA PRO A 300 14.16 3.93 -4.45
C PRO A 300 14.52 2.69 -3.61
N PHE A 301 14.68 2.84 -2.29
CA PHE A 301 14.88 1.69 -1.40
C PHE A 301 13.65 0.78 -1.35
N VAL A 302 12.44 1.33 -1.24
CA VAL A 302 11.20 0.54 -1.31
C VAL A 302 11.06 -0.18 -2.65
N ASN A 303 11.40 0.47 -3.77
CA ASN A 303 11.41 -0.19 -5.07
C ASN A 303 12.42 -1.36 -5.10
N TYR A 304 13.62 -1.14 -4.57
CA TYR A 304 14.64 -2.19 -4.46
C TYR A 304 14.14 -3.37 -3.61
N ILE A 305 13.48 -3.12 -2.47
CA ILE A 305 12.86 -4.17 -1.64
C ILE A 305 11.83 -4.99 -2.44
N LEU A 306 11.01 -4.31 -3.25
CA LEU A 306 9.96 -4.94 -4.06
C LEU A 306 10.52 -5.81 -5.18
N ASP A 307 11.71 -5.50 -5.68
CA ASP A 307 12.38 -6.24 -6.77
C ASP A 307 13.30 -7.36 -6.25
N ASN A 308 13.70 -7.31 -4.97
CA ASN A 308 14.61 -8.26 -4.34
C ASN A 308 13.95 -9.00 -3.16
N ARG A 309 12.71 -9.49 -3.34
CA ARG A 309 11.91 -10.05 -2.22
C ARG A 309 12.58 -11.13 -1.39
N GLU A 310 13.40 -11.98 -2.01
CA GLU A 310 14.12 -13.07 -1.31
C GLU A 310 15.04 -12.56 -0.20
N GLU A 311 15.70 -11.41 -0.40
CA GLU A 311 16.58 -10.78 0.60
C GLU A 311 15.79 -10.16 1.76
N PHE A 312 14.61 -9.59 1.47
CA PHE A 312 13.90 -8.71 2.41
C PHE A 312 12.68 -9.37 3.07
N SER A 313 12.30 -10.60 2.68
CA SER A 313 11.18 -11.33 3.25
C SER A 313 11.43 -11.73 4.71
N GLY A 314 10.51 -11.37 5.59
CA GLY A 314 10.59 -11.65 7.03
C GLY A 314 11.57 -10.76 7.79
N GLN A 315 12.14 -9.74 7.13
CA GLN A 315 13.22 -8.92 7.69
C GLN A 315 12.75 -7.56 8.21
N THR A 316 13.50 -7.03 9.17
CA THR A 316 13.33 -5.70 9.75
C THR A 316 14.62 -4.90 9.59
N TYR A 317 14.54 -3.67 9.08
CA TYR A 317 15.71 -2.82 8.82
C TYR A 317 15.62 -1.47 9.54
N ASN A 318 16.74 -1.03 10.12
CA ASN A 318 16.90 0.34 10.60
C ASN A 318 17.34 1.23 9.43
N PHE A 319 16.46 2.12 8.96
CA PHE A 319 16.78 2.99 7.83
C PHE A 319 17.08 4.40 8.30
N ALA A 320 18.38 4.74 8.29
CA ALA A 320 18.93 6.02 8.71
C ALA A 320 20.08 6.48 7.79
N ASP A 321 20.35 7.78 7.74
CA ASP A 321 21.60 8.28 7.17
C ASP A 321 22.77 7.86 8.07
N ARG A 322 23.94 7.62 7.47
CA ARG A 322 25.12 7.05 8.12
C ARG A 322 25.55 7.80 9.38
N GLU A 323 25.54 9.12 9.33
CA GLU A 323 26.04 9.96 10.41
C GLU A 323 24.90 10.63 11.19
N PRO A 324 24.85 10.48 12.53
CA PRO A 324 23.89 11.19 13.34
C PRO A 324 24.24 12.68 13.40
N VAL A 325 23.22 13.54 13.41
CA VAL A 325 23.39 15.00 13.42
C VAL A 325 23.09 15.55 14.80
N GLU A 326 23.94 16.45 15.29
CA GLU A 326 23.68 17.17 16.52
C GLU A 326 22.56 18.20 16.30
N LEU A 327 21.55 18.21 17.19
CA LEU A 327 20.39 19.09 17.07
C LEU A 327 20.80 20.57 17.01
N VAL A 328 21.76 20.97 17.84
CA VAL A 328 22.28 22.34 17.86
C VAL A 328 22.95 22.70 16.52
N ALA A 329 23.80 21.80 16.00
CA ALA A 329 24.45 22.00 14.71
C ALA A 329 23.42 22.10 13.57
N LEU A 330 22.36 21.29 13.62
CA LEU A 330 21.25 21.36 12.66
C LEU A 330 20.53 22.71 12.72
N ILE A 331 20.17 23.18 13.93
CA ILE A 331 19.51 24.48 14.10
C ILE A 331 20.39 25.61 13.56
N LYS A 332 21.70 25.59 13.85
CA LYS A 332 22.66 26.56 13.33
C LYS A 332 22.76 26.51 11.80
N ALA A 333 22.79 25.32 11.21
CA ALA A 333 22.83 25.16 9.75
C ALA A 333 21.57 25.72 9.08
N ILE A 334 20.38 25.46 9.64
CA ILE A 334 19.11 26.04 9.14
C ILE A 334 19.15 27.56 9.25
N LYS A 335 19.53 28.09 10.41
CA LYS A 335 19.63 29.53 10.67
C LYS A 335 20.55 30.23 9.67
N ALA A 336 21.74 29.68 9.45
CA ALA A 336 22.73 30.22 8.51
C ALA A 336 22.24 30.14 7.06
N TYR A 337 21.57 29.04 6.69
CA TYR A 337 21.04 28.87 5.34
C TYR A 337 19.88 29.82 5.01
N LEU A 338 19.02 30.11 5.99
CA LEU A 338 17.87 31.01 5.83
C LEU A 338 18.20 32.48 6.11
N ASP A 339 19.42 32.80 6.52
CA ASP A 339 19.87 34.14 6.94
C ASP A 339 18.96 34.80 8.00
N VAL A 340 18.58 34.02 9.02
CA VAL A 340 17.71 34.49 10.13
C VAL A 340 18.50 34.72 11.43
N LYS A 341 18.01 35.63 12.28
CA LYS A 341 18.72 36.05 13.51
C LYS A 341 18.41 35.16 14.72
N ALA A 342 17.22 34.56 14.77
CA ALA A 342 16.78 33.65 15.82
C ALA A 342 16.84 32.17 15.35
N PRO A 343 16.96 31.18 16.27
CA PRO A 343 17.16 31.34 17.71
C PRO A 343 18.57 31.83 18.09
N ARG A 344 18.68 32.47 19.26
CA ARG A 344 19.96 32.75 19.92
C ARG A 344 20.47 31.49 20.62
N GLU A 345 21.78 31.35 20.72
CA GLU A 345 22.46 30.21 21.38
C GLU A 345 22.41 30.29 22.91
N VAL A 346 21.21 30.53 23.45
CA VAL A 346 20.92 30.43 24.87
C VAL A 346 20.16 29.14 25.09
N PHE A 347 20.72 28.26 25.92
CA PHE A 347 20.15 26.95 26.21
C PHE A 347 19.14 27.05 27.35
N VAL A 348 17.87 26.80 27.04
CA VAL A 348 16.82 26.76 28.07
C VAL A 348 16.48 25.30 28.39
N PRO A 349 16.61 24.86 29.67
CA PRO A 349 16.18 23.54 30.09
C PRO A 349 14.68 23.33 29.84
N TYR A 350 14.30 22.13 29.36
CA TYR A 350 12.90 21.78 29.07
C TYR A 350 11.90 22.05 30.19
N PRO A 351 12.20 21.80 31.49
CA PRO A 351 11.26 22.11 32.57
C PRO A 351 10.95 23.60 32.71
N LEU A 352 11.91 24.48 32.42
CA LEU A 352 11.75 25.94 32.45
C LEU A 352 10.95 26.47 31.26
N ALA A 353 10.89 25.72 30.16
CA ALA A 353 10.03 26.04 29.03
C ALA A 353 8.56 25.64 29.26
N LYS A 354 8.25 24.68 30.16
CA LYS A 354 6.89 24.19 30.46
C LYS A 354 5.99 25.21 31.17
N THR A 355 6.56 26.19 31.86
CA THR A 355 5.81 27.21 32.61
C THR A 355 5.21 28.30 31.70
N GLY A 356 5.70 28.45 30.47
CA GLY A 356 5.05 29.23 29.42
C GLY A 356 3.99 28.39 28.70
N ARG A 357 2.72 28.50 29.12
CA ARG A 357 1.57 27.70 28.65
C ARG A 357 1.28 27.72 27.13
N THR A 358 2.06 28.45 26.33
CA THR A 358 1.90 28.59 24.87
C THR A 358 3.01 27.92 24.04
N PHE A 359 4.09 27.42 24.65
CA PHE A 359 5.30 27.00 23.91
C PHE A 359 5.51 25.48 23.79
N ILE A 360 4.70 24.64 24.43
CA ILE A 360 5.07 23.21 24.66
C ILE A 360 4.17 22.20 23.94
N THR A 361 3.03 22.62 23.39
CA THR A 361 2.34 21.88 22.32
C THR A 361 3.11 21.91 20.99
N TRP A 362 4.36 22.41 20.98
CA TRP A 362 5.18 22.67 19.80
C TRP A 362 6.13 21.56 19.33
N LEU A 363 6.34 20.51 20.12
CA LEU A 363 7.43 19.54 19.88
C LEU A 363 7.04 18.06 19.99
N ILE A 364 5.76 17.75 20.14
CA ILE A 364 5.23 16.39 20.05
C ILE A 364 4.28 16.28 18.86
#